data_AF-A0A9D5VU90-F1
#
_entry.id   AF-A0A9D5VU90-F1
#
_cell.length_a   1.000
_cell.length_b   1.000
_cell.length_c   1.000
_cell.angle_alpha   90.00
_cell.angle_beta   90.00
_cell.angle_gamma   90.00
#
_symmetry.space_group_name_H-M   'P 1'
#
loop_
_entity.id
_entity.type
_entity.pdbx_description
1 polymer ?
#
loop_
_entity_poly.entity_id
_entity_poly.type
_entity_poly.pdbx_seq_one_letter_code
_entity_poly.pdbx_strand_id
1 'polypeptide(L)'
;MRKGHIIFGLITFSIGLFLSYLNSAFIVVFIKGIIQPIFIILGIISLLAAFLGKKNLKTINLILSIVFLLLGGYGLYDEYYAVVDFISGFLPVFLVIGGVAGVVHGVKELT
;
A
#
# COMPACT_ATOMS: atom_id res chain seq x y z
N MET A 1 19.07 -22.80 9.46
CA MET A 1 18.05 -21.76 9.68
C MET A 1 18.68 -20.43 10.11
N ARG A 2 19.47 -20.37 11.20
CA ARG A 2 20.04 -19.13 11.79
C ARG A 2 20.84 -18.20 10.86
N LYS A 3 21.88 -18.70 10.16
CA LYS A 3 22.64 -17.90 9.17
C LYS A 3 21.79 -17.48 7.96
N GLY A 4 20.72 -18.23 7.68
CA GLY A 4 19.78 -17.95 6.59
C GLY A 4 18.99 -16.65 6.82
N HIS A 5 18.55 -16.37 8.04
CA HIS A 5 17.80 -15.15 8.35
C HIS A 5 18.64 -13.88 8.19
N ILE A 6 19.92 -13.95 8.54
CA ILE A 6 20.85 -12.82 8.39
C ILE A 6 21.18 -12.58 6.92
N ILE A 7 21.54 -13.64 6.18
CA ILE A 7 21.89 -13.53 4.76
C ILE A 7 20.66 -13.10 3.95
N PHE A 8 19.50 -13.72 4.18
CA PHE A 8 18.27 -13.35 3.50
C PHE A 8 17.84 -11.93 3.88
N GLY A 9 17.89 -11.57 5.17
CA GLY A 9 17.57 -10.21 5.62
C GLY A 9 18.46 -9.14 4.98
N LEU A 10 19.77 -9.39 4.88
CA LEU A 10 20.72 -8.50 4.19
C LEU A 10 20.42 -8.36 2.69
N ILE A 11 20.08 -9.46 2.02
CA ILE A 11 19.71 -9.46 0.60
C ILE A 11 18.41 -8.67 0.40
N THR A 12 17.36 -8.97 1.16
CA THR A 12 16.07 -8.27 1.10
C THR A 12 16.23 -6.77 1.38
N PHE A 13 17.02 -6.42 2.41
CA PHE A 13 17.35 -5.03 2.73
C PHE A 13 18.08 -4.32 1.58
N SER A 14 19.09 -4.96 1.00
CA SER A 14 19.89 -4.39 -0.09
C SER A 14 19.07 -4.19 -1.36
N ILE A 15 18.17 -5.13 -1.68
CA ILE A 15 17.23 -4.99 -2.81
C ILE A 15 16.27 -3.82 -2.55
N GLY A 16 15.75 -3.69 -1.33
CA GLY A 16 14.87 -2.57 -0.97
C GLY A 16 15.56 -1.20 -1.07
N LEU A 17 16.82 -1.09 -0.61
CA LEU A 17 17.62 0.13 -0.76
C LEU A 17 17.91 0.45 -2.23
N PHE A 18 18.28 -0.56 -3.02
CA PHE A 18 18.56 -0.40 -4.44
C PHE A 18 17.33 0.10 -5.22
N LEU A 19 16.16 -0.49 -4.98
CA LEU A 19 14.91 -0.07 -5.60
C LEU A 19 14.46 1.33 -5.14
N SER A 20 14.76 1.72 -3.89
CA SER A 20 14.45 3.06 -3.37
C SER A 20 15.32 4.15 -4.00
N TYR A 21 16.61 3.86 -4.25
CA TYR A 21 17.54 4.82 -4.84
C TYR A 21 17.18 5.18 -6.29
N LEU A 22 16.72 4.21 -7.07
CA LEU A 22 16.36 4.41 -8.48
C LEU A 22 15.11 5.28 -8.70
N ASN A 23 14.24 5.43 -7.70
CA ASN A 23 12.84 5.82 -7.92
C ASN A 23 12.34 6.96 -7.01
N SER A 24 13.20 7.90 -6.61
CA SER A 24 12.87 8.99 -5.67
C SER A 24 11.60 9.81 -5.99
N ALA A 25 11.18 9.95 -7.25
CA ALA A 25 9.95 10.66 -7.63
C ALA A 25 8.65 9.87 -7.35
N PHE A 26 8.74 8.55 -7.15
CA PHE A 26 7.60 7.65 -7.00
C PHE A 26 6.89 7.77 -5.66
N ILE A 27 7.45 8.41 -4.63
CA ILE A 27 6.80 8.51 -3.31
C ILE A 27 5.48 9.29 -3.40
N VAL A 28 5.42 10.35 -4.21
CA VAL A 28 4.19 11.16 -4.40
C VAL A 28 3.15 10.40 -5.24
N VAL A 29 3.61 9.61 -6.21
CA VAL A 29 2.75 8.80 -7.08
C VAL A 29 2.21 7.58 -6.29
N PHE A 30 3.06 6.97 -5.48
CA PHE A 30 2.71 5.92 -4.54
C PHE A 30 1.65 6.31 -3.50
N ILE A 31 1.76 7.51 -2.91
CA ILE A 31 0.71 8.03 -2.01
C ILE A 31 -0.63 8.13 -2.77
N LYS A 32 -0.63 8.54 -4.04
CA LYS A 32 -1.84 8.52 -4.89
C LYS A 32 -2.31 7.08 -5.15
N GLY A 33 -1.39 6.15 -5.42
CA GLY A 33 -1.67 4.73 -5.67
C GLY A 33 -2.27 3.98 -4.49
N ILE A 34 -1.90 4.29 -3.23
CA ILE A 34 -2.55 3.70 -2.04
C ILE A 34 -3.90 4.36 -1.73
N ILE A 35 -3.97 5.68 -1.92
CA ILE A 35 -5.16 6.46 -1.59
C ILE A 35 -6.38 6.02 -2.44
N GLN A 36 -6.15 5.58 -3.68
CA GLN A 36 -7.20 5.10 -4.57
C GLN A 36 -7.95 3.85 -4.06
N PRO A 37 -7.28 2.71 -3.72
CA PRO A 37 -7.94 1.56 -3.09
C PRO A 37 -8.69 1.94 -1.82
N ILE A 38 -8.12 2.83 -1.00
CA ILE A 38 -8.78 3.32 0.23
C ILE A 38 -10.08 4.05 -0.12
N PHE A 39 -10.07 4.95 -1.10
CA PHE A 39 -11.27 5.62 -1.56
C PHE A 39 -12.30 4.65 -2.16
N ILE A 40 -11.88 3.64 -2.91
CA ILE A 40 -12.79 2.60 -3.43
C ILE A 40 -13.46 1.85 -2.27
N ILE A 41 -12.68 1.41 -1.27
CA ILE A 41 -13.21 0.70 -0.09
C ILE A 41 -14.19 1.60 0.68
N LEU A 42 -13.82 2.85 0.96
CA LEU A 42 -14.70 3.81 1.64
C LEU A 42 -15.98 4.09 0.85
N GLY A 43 -15.87 4.18 -0.48
CA GLY A 43 -17.00 4.35 -1.39
C GLY A 43 -17.98 3.17 -1.36
N ILE A 44 -17.46 1.93 -1.33
CA ILE A 44 -18.26 0.71 -1.21
C ILE A 44 -18.92 0.61 0.18
N ILE A 45 -18.18 0.89 1.25
CA ILE A 45 -18.71 0.89 2.62
C ILE A 45 -19.84 1.92 2.74
N SER A 46 -19.64 3.12 2.19
CA SER A 46 -20.66 4.17 2.18
C SER A 46 -21.88 3.76 1.34
N LEU A 47 -21.68 3.09 0.20
CA LEU A 47 -22.77 2.54 -0.61
C LEU A 47 -23.61 1.53 0.19
N LEU A 48 -22.94 0.57 0.82
CA LEU A 48 -23.58 -0.44 1.66
C LEU A 48 -24.35 0.20 2.82
N ALA A 49 -23.78 1.23 3.45
CA ALA A 49 -24.44 2.00 4.50
C ALA A 49 -25.66 2.79 3.99
N ALA A 50 -25.70 3.19 2.72
CA ALA A 50 -26.88 3.81 2.11
C ALA A 50 -28.01 2.81 1.84
N PHE A 51 -27.68 1.54 1.52
CA PHE A 51 -28.66 0.49 1.28
C PHE A 51 -29.17 -0.17 2.57
N LEU A 52 -28.31 -0.38 3.56
CA LEU A 52 -28.62 -1.11 4.79
C LEU A 52 -28.91 -0.21 6.01
N GLY A 53 -28.58 1.09 5.93
CA GLY A 53 -28.68 2.02 7.05
C GLY A 53 -30.05 2.69 7.24
N LYS A 54 -30.16 3.46 8.32
CA LYS A 54 -31.35 4.27 8.65
C LYS A 54 -31.61 5.32 7.55
N LYS A 55 -32.88 5.52 7.17
CA LYS A 55 -33.32 6.46 6.10
C LYS A 55 -32.71 7.86 6.21
N ASN A 56 -32.48 8.35 7.44
CA ASN A 56 -32.05 9.72 7.69
C ASN A 56 -30.61 10.03 7.19
N LEU A 57 -29.76 9.03 7.04
CA LEU A 57 -28.37 9.21 6.54
C LEU A 57 -28.18 8.64 5.12
N LYS A 58 -29.24 8.09 4.52
CA LYS A 58 -29.18 7.43 3.22
C LYS A 58 -28.65 8.35 2.13
N THR A 59 -29.16 9.58 2.06
CA THR A 59 -28.74 10.57 1.06
C THR A 59 -27.26 10.94 1.22
N ILE A 60 -26.80 11.16 2.45
CA ILE A 60 -25.41 11.53 2.74
C ILE A 60 -24.46 10.39 2.36
N ASN A 61 -24.78 9.15 2.74
CA ASN A 61 -23.99 7.97 2.40
C ASN A 61 -23.95 7.73 0.88
N LEU A 62 -25.05 8.03 0.18
CA LEU A 62 -25.09 7.88 -1.28
C LEU A 62 -24.23 8.94 -1.99
N ILE A 63 -24.24 10.19 -1.50
CA ILE A 63 -23.36 11.26 -2.00
C ILE A 63 -21.88 10.91 -1.73
N LEU A 64 -21.54 10.50 -0.50
CA LEU A 64 -20.18 10.11 -0.13
C LEU A 64 -19.70 8.92 -0.96
N SER A 65 -20.55 7.93 -1.18
CA SER A 65 -20.24 6.80 -2.05
C SER A 65 -19.90 7.25 -3.47
N ILE A 66 -20.72 8.09 -4.09
CA ILE A 66 -20.46 8.61 -5.44
C ILE A 66 -19.13 9.37 -5.47
N VAL A 67 -18.88 10.26 -4.51
CA VAL A 67 -17.64 11.05 -4.45
C VAL A 67 -16.43 10.14 -4.32
N PHE A 68 -16.44 9.21 -3.37
CA PHE A 68 -15.29 8.31 -3.15
C PHE A 68 -15.08 7.31 -4.27
N LEU A 69 -16.14 6.79 -4.89
CA LEU A 69 -16.02 5.89 -6.04
C LEU A 69 -15.54 6.62 -7.30
N LEU A 70 -15.93 7.88 -7.52
CA LEU A 70 -15.40 8.69 -8.63
C LEU A 70 -13.92 9.04 -8.41
N LEU A 71 -13.54 9.43 -7.19
CA LEU A 71 -12.14 9.72 -6.85
C LEU A 71 -11.25 8.48 -6.89
N GLY A 72 -11.76 7.33 -6.44
CA GLY A 72 -11.08 6.04 -6.55
C GLY A 72 -11.02 5.53 -7.99
N GLY A 73 -12.11 5.69 -8.74
CA GLY A 73 -12.25 5.25 -10.13
C GLY A 73 -11.44 6.08 -11.13
N TYR A 74 -11.17 7.36 -10.83
CA TYR A 74 -10.23 8.19 -11.59
C TYR A 74 -8.83 7.54 -11.69
N GLY A 75 -8.48 6.69 -10.73
CA GLY A 75 -7.24 5.91 -10.74
C GLY A 75 -7.24 4.64 -11.58
N LEU A 76 -8.41 4.08 -11.90
CA LEU A 76 -8.53 2.77 -12.57
C LEU A 76 -8.10 2.79 -14.04
N TYR A 77 -8.01 3.97 -14.67
CA TYR A 77 -7.49 4.10 -16.03
C TYR A 77 -5.97 3.85 -16.13
N ASP A 78 -5.29 3.72 -14.98
CA ASP A 78 -3.82 3.66 -14.89
C ASP A 78 -3.33 2.42 -14.10
N GLU A 79 -3.89 1.24 -14.37
CA GLU A 79 -3.49 -0.03 -13.75
C GLU A 79 -1.97 -0.30 -13.87
N TYR A 80 -1.35 0.14 -14.98
CA TYR A 80 0.10 0.09 -15.15
C TYR A 80 0.83 0.95 -14.11
N TYR A 81 0.38 2.18 -13.87
CA TYR A 81 1.00 3.07 -12.89
C TYR A 81 0.77 2.59 -11.47
N ALA A 82 -0.38 1.98 -11.15
CA ALA A 82 -0.60 1.38 -9.83
C ALA A 82 0.39 0.23 -9.53
N VAL A 83 0.68 -0.62 -10.53
CA VAL A 83 1.69 -1.69 -10.40
C VAL A 83 3.10 -1.11 -10.28
N VAL A 84 3.42 -0.11 -11.11
CA VAL A 84 4.72 0.58 -11.05
C VAL A 84 4.90 1.29 -9.70
N ASP A 85 3.87 1.93 -9.18
CA ASP A 85 3.85 2.59 -7.87
C ASP A 85 4.02 1.60 -6.72
N PHE A 86 3.39 0.43 -6.81
CA PHE A 86 3.59 -0.63 -5.82
C PHE A 86 5.03 -1.13 -5.82
N ILE A 87 5.59 -1.44 -6.99
CA ILE A 87 6.95 -1.97 -7.16
C ILE A 87 8.01 -0.91 -6.79
N SER A 88 7.74 0.36 -7.08
CA SER A 88 8.70 1.46 -6.94
C SER A 88 8.52 2.27 -5.66
N GLY A 89 7.39 2.10 -4.97
CA GLY A 89 7.04 2.82 -3.74
C GLY A 89 6.89 1.90 -2.52
N PHE A 90 5.91 0.98 -2.52
CA PHE A 90 5.67 0.12 -1.33
C PHE A 90 6.72 -0.96 -1.15
N LEU A 91 6.97 -1.71 -2.24
CA LEU A 91 7.83 -2.89 -2.22
C LEU A 91 9.23 -2.56 -1.69
N PRO A 92 9.89 -1.45 -2.09
CA PRO A 92 11.22 -1.12 -1.58
C PRO A 92 11.22 -0.84 -0.08
N VAL A 93 10.23 -0.09 0.43
CA VAL A 93 10.06 0.20 1.85
C VAL A 93 9.81 -1.08 2.65
N PHE A 94 8.93 -1.94 2.15
CA PHE A 94 8.62 -3.22 2.78
C PHE A 94 9.84 -4.15 2.81
N LEU A 95 10.62 -4.21 1.73
CA LEU A 95 11.85 -4.98 1.65
C LEU A 95 12.94 -4.45 2.60
N VAL A 96 13.07 -3.13 2.74
CA VAL A 96 13.98 -2.52 3.72
C VAL A 96 13.58 -2.90 5.14
N ILE A 97 12.31 -2.70 5.52
CA ILE A 97 11.82 -3.01 6.88
C ILE A 97 11.92 -4.51 7.18
N GLY A 98 11.45 -5.35 6.24
CA GLY A 98 11.51 -6.81 6.37
C GLY A 98 12.94 -7.34 6.43
N GLY A 99 13.84 -6.75 5.65
CA GLY A 99 15.26 -7.05 5.68
C GLY A 99 15.90 -6.72 7.03
N VAL A 100 15.64 -5.53 7.58
CA VAL A 100 16.09 -5.15 8.93
C VAL A 100 15.53 -6.11 9.98
N ALA A 101 14.23 -6.41 9.94
CA ALA A 101 13.60 -7.34 10.88
C ALA A 101 14.23 -8.75 10.79
N GLY A 102 14.52 -9.24 9.58
CA GLY A 102 15.18 -10.52 9.35
C GLY A 102 16.60 -10.56 9.91
N VAL A 103 17.38 -9.49 9.72
CA VAL A 103 18.73 -9.38 10.31
C VAL A 103 18.65 -9.31 11.83
N VAL A 104 17.80 -8.46 12.39
CA VAL A 104 17.63 -8.32 13.85
C VAL A 104 17.20 -9.65 14.48
N HIS A 105 16.25 -10.35 13.87
CA HIS A 105 15.81 -11.66 14.34
C HIS A 105 16.96 -12.68 14.29
N GLY A 106 17.69 -12.74 13.19
CA GLY A 106 18.85 -13.63 13.04
C GLY A 106 19.97 -13.35 14.05
N VAL A 107 20.23 -12.08 14.38
CA VAL A 107 21.19 -11.68 15.42
C VAL A 107 20.69 -12.04 16.81
N LYS A 108 19.40 -11.84 17.10
CA LYS A 108 18.80 -12.19 18.39
C LYS A 108 18.84 -13.70 18.65
N GLU A 109 18.71 -14.54 17.62
CA GLU A 109 18.88 -16.00 17.75
C GLU A 109 20.35 -16.46 17.89
N LEU A 110 21.32 -15.56 17.65
CA LEU A 110 22.75 -15.83 17.86
C LEU A 110 23.22 -15.49 19.28
N THR A 111 22.48 -14.64 19.99
CA THR A 111 22.82 -14.13 21.32
C THR A 111 22.07 -14.92 22.39
#